data_AF-A0A644WHE6-F1
#
_entry.id   AF-A0A644WHE6-F1
#
_cell.length_a   1.000
_cell.length_b   1.000
_cell.length_c   1.000
_cell.angle_alpha   90.00
_cell.angle_beta   90.00
_cell.angle_gamma   90.00
#
_symmetry.space_group_name_H-M   'P 1'
#
loop_
_entity.id
_entity.type
_entity.pdbx_description
1 polymer ?
#
loop_
_entity_poly.entity_id
_entity_poly.type
_entity_poly.pdbx_seq_one_letter_code
_entity_poly.pdbx_strand_id
1 'polypeptide(L)'
;MSNNNSNSNNNNNNNNLNNDGDREYRRNKYNDNFYQSPNYQKAKILVEEIRRFYIQIILFIGIFLFIVIRVIISKNFLFVPSFIFAGENISSYPPEIAIIQSPFFIFGYLLVIFSIFTLYRYIRLYNLKRNFMDEEKGIKKLKKYMKTKEIPKIEDIEKKFNEDKSKAKRKFYILIIRVVILNFVLYYVFTNFISNSFLFFNIILPFSILTLVYRYLLLFHSDKKFLGDDWEKKKIKDYMLKFNLKR
;
A
#
# COMPACT_ATOMS: atom_id res chain seq x y z
N MET A 1 11.14 48.76 -75.10
CA MET A 1 11.79 47.72 -74.29
C MET A 1 11.50 48.00 -72.82
N SER A 2 10.94 47.00 -72.13
CA SER A 2 10.84 46.76 -70.67
C SER A 2 10.17 47.76 -69.71
N ASN A 3 8.91 47.47 -69.40
CA ASN A 3 8.36 47.01 -68.11
C ASN A 3 9.10 47.24 -66.76
N ASN A 4 8.22 47.43 -65.75
CA ASN A 4 8.28 47.04 -64.33
C ASN A 4 8.89 48.04 -63.34
N ASN A 5 8.43 48.17 -62.09
CA ASN A 5 7.16 47.90 -61.42
C ASN A 5 7.30 48.56 -60.03
N SER A 6 6.21 49.03 -59.44
CA SER A 6 6.12 49.37 -58.02
C SER A 6 6.51 48.19 -57.12
N ASN A 7 7.23 48.41 -56.01
CA ASN A 7 6.77 47.90 -54.72
C ASN A 7 7.50 48.47 -53.50
N SER A 8 6.68 49.00 -52.61
CA SER A 8 6.91 49.17 -51.18
C SER A 8 7.33 47.84 -50.55
N ASN A 9 8.53 47.78 -49.98
CA ASN A 9 8.90 46.72 -49.04
C ASN A 9 8.51 47.19 -47.64
N ASN A 10 7.24 46.99 -47.32
CA ASN A 10 6.76 46.96 -45.95
C ASN A 10 6.15 45.57 -45.75
N ASN A 11 6.84 44.67 -45.04
CA ASN A 11 6.16 43.57 -44.36
C ASN A 11 7.04 42.87 -43.32
N ASN A 12 6.66 43.12 -42.07
CA ASN A 12 6.33 42.12 -41.07
C ASN A 12 7.36 41.01 -40.79
N ASN A 13 8.28 41.34 -39.89
CA ASN A 13 9.11 40.37 -39.20
C ASN A 13 8.81 40.32 -37.69
N ASN A 14 7.53 40.35 -37.30
CA ASN A 14 7.14 40.46 -35.88
C ASN A 14 5.94 39.59 -35.43
N ASN A 15 5.70 38.43 -36.05
CA ASN A 15 4.58 37.55 -35.66
C ASN A 15 4.98 36.19 -35.04
N ASN A 16 6.27 35.89 -34.81
CA ASN A 16 6.67 34.58 -34.29
C ASN A 16 6.97 34.49 -32.79
N LEU A 17 7.09 35.61 -32.06
CA LEU A 17 7.40 35.60 -30.62
C LEU A 17 6.16 35.47 -29.71
N ASN A 18 4.97 35.81 -30.19
CA ASN A 18 3.72 35.72 -29.39
C ASN A 18 3.11 34.31 -29.36
N ASN A 19 3.48 33.43 -30.30
CA ASN A 19 2.89 32.09 -30.41
C ASN A 19 3.43 31.10 -29.36
N ASP A 20 4.60 31.33 -28.79
CA ASP A 20 5.20 30.40 -27.83
C ASP A 20 4.67 30.64 -26.42
N GLY A 21 4.55 31.89 -25.98
CA GLY A 21 3.90 32.25 -24.71
C GLY A 21 2.43 31.83 -24.66
N ASP A 22 1.70 31.98 -25.77
CA ASP A 22 0.31 31.56 -25.90
C ASP A 22 0.14 30.03 -25.88
N ARG A 23 1.08 29.30 -26.49
CA ARG A 23 1.09 27.83 -26.48
C ARG A 23 1.46 27.28 -25.11
N GLU A 24 2.40 27.92 -24.43
CA GLU A 24 2.81 27.57 -23.07
C GLU A 24 1.72 27.89 -22.05
N TYR A 25 1.08 29.06 -22.15
CA TYR A 25 -0.09 29.41 -21.36
C TYR A 25 -1.26 28.43 -21.59
N ARG A 26 -1.57 28.11 -22.85
CA ARG A 26 -2.61 27.11 -23.17
C ARG A 26 -2.26 25.74 -22.63
N ARG A 27 -0.98 25.30 -22.72
CA ARG A 27 -0.51 24.05 -22.11
C ARG A 27 -0.69 24.06 -20.60
N ASN A 28 -0.28 25.13 -19.92
CA ASN A 28 -0.34 25.24 -18.48
C ASN A 28 -1.81 25.25 -18.01
N LYS A 29 -2.68 26.01 -18.67
CA LYS A 29 -4.11 26.03 -18.41
C LYS A 29 -4.79 24.67 -18.65
N TYR A 30 -4.37 23.94 -19.69
CA TYR A 30 -4.89 22.60 -19.96
C TYR A 30 -4.42 21.58 -18.92
N ASN A 31 -3.16 21.68 -18.48
CA ASN A 31 -2.62 20.88 -17.39
C ASN A 31 -3.37 21.17 -16.08
N ASP A 32 -3.59 22.45 -15.73
CA ASP A 32 -4.32 22.83 -14.52
C ASP A 32 -5.76 22.30 -14.52
N ASN A 33 -6.47 22.41 -15.65
CA ASN A 33 -7.80 21.84 -15.81
C ASN A 33 -7.81 20.30 -15.78
N PHE A 34 -6.76 19.66 -16.31
CA PHE A 34 -6.61 18.20 -16.28
C PHE A 34 -6.52 17.70 -14.84
N TYR A 35 -5.65 18.34 -14.05
CA TYR A 35 -5.45 18.06 -12.63
C TYR A 35 -6.74 18.35 -11.82
N GLN A 36 -7.46 19.41 -12.13
CA GLN A 36 -8.69 19.77 -11.39
C GLN A 36 -9.92 18.92 -11.75
N SER A 37 -9.84 18.03 -12.75
CA SER A 37 -11.00 17.24 -13.17
C SER A 37 -11.44 16.20 -12.12
N PRO A 38 -12.77 15.95 -11.96
CA PRO A 38 -13.27 14.90 -11.07
C PRO A 38 -12.75 13.51 -11.43
N ASN A 39 -12.42 13.28 -12.70
CA ASN A 39 -11.85 12.02 -13.19
C ASN A 39 -10.40 11.84 -12.75
N TYR A 40 -9.59 12.91 -12.76
CA TYR A 40 -8.24 12.89 -12.19
C TYR A 40 -8.28 12.59 -10.68
N GLN A 41 -9.18 13.24 -9.95
CA GLN A 41 -9.34 13.03 -8.50
C GLN A 41 -9.74 11.59 -8.15
N LYS A 42 -10.71 11.03 -8.89
CA LYS A 42 -11.11 9.62 -8.78
C LYS A 42 -9.94 8.69 -9.10
N ALA A 43 -9.17 8.97 -10.15
CA ALA A 43 -8.01 8.18 -10.55
C ALA A 43 -6.91 8.22 -9.48
N LYS A 44 -6.59 9.40 -8.94
CA LYS A 44 -5.60 9.60 -7.87
C LYS A 44 -5.93 8.76 -6.63
N ILE A 45 -7.18 8.83 -6.15
CA ILE A 45 -7.63 8.03 -5.00
C ILE A 45 -7.50 6.53 -5.28
N LEU A 46 -7.89 6.10 -6.47
CA LEU A 46 -7.86 4.69 -6.84
C LEU A 46 -6.44 4.15 -6.96
N VAL A 47 -5.54 4.92 -7.56
CA VAL A 47 -4.11 4.56 -7.69
C VAL A 47 -3.43 4.48 -6.32
N GLU A 48 -3.76 5.40 -5.42
CA GLU A 48 -3.25 5.37 -4.05
C GLU A 48 -3.74 4.14 -3.26
N GLU A 49 -5.01 3.76 -3.40
CA GLU A 49 -5.53 2.54 -2.76
C GLU A 49 -4.91 1.26 -3.35
N ILE A 50 -4.64 1.23 -4.67
CA ILE A 50 -3.90 0.13 -5.34
C ILE A 50 -2.48 0.02 -4.80
N ARG A 51 -1.77 1.15 -4.72
CA ARG A 51 -0.40 1.20 -4.18
C ARG A 51 -0.38 0.60 -2.78
N ARG A 52 -1.29 1.03 -1.90
CA ARG A 52 -1.37 0.51 -0.53
C ARG A 52 -1.74 -0.97 -0.46
N PHE A 53 -2.49 -1.50 -1.45
CA PHE A 53 -2.79 -2.92 -1.57
C PHE A 53 -1.54 -3.74 -1.94
N TYR A 54 -0.79 -3.32 -2.96
CA TYR A 54 0.47 -3.99 -3.34
C TYR A 54 1.48 -4.02 -2.21
N ILE A 55 1.62 -2.89 -1.53
CA ILE A 55 2.46 -2.75 -0.33
C ILE A 55 2.08 -3.80 0.74
N GLN A 56 0.79 -4.06 0.97
CA GLN A 56 0.37 -5.08 1.93
C GLN A 56 0.70 -6.49 1.47
N ILE A 57 0.53 -6.80 0.17
CA ILE A 57 0.90 -8.11 -0.38
C ILE A 57 2.39 -8.37 -0.16
N ILE A 58 3.25 -7.40 -0.46
CA ILE A 58 4.70 -7.51 -0.26
C ILE A 58 5.04 -7.71 1.22
N LEU A 59 4.32 -7.04 2.13
CA LEU A 59 4.48 -7.27 3.56
C LEU A 59 4.13 -8.71 3.95
N PHE A 60 3.02 -9.25 3.44
CA PHE A 60 2.64 -10.63 3.72
C PHE A 60 3.65 -11.64 3.16
N ILE A 61 4.17 -11.40 1.95
CA ILE A 61 5.21 -12.24 1.34
C ILE A 61 6.50 -12.17 2.17
N GLY A 62 6.95 -10.97 2.57
CA GLY A 62 8.18 -10.80 3.35
C GLY A 62 8.10 -11.48 4.73
N ILE A 63 6.95 -11.35 5.41
CA ILE A 63 6.71 -12.04 6.68
C ILE A 63 6.69 -13.56 6.47
N PHE A 64 6.00 -14.04 5.43
CA PHE A 64 5.92 -15.46 5.12
C PHE A 64 7.31 -16.06 4.83
N LEU A 65 8.11 -15.41 3.98
CA LEU A 65 9.48 -15.83 3.67
C LEU A 65 10.36 -15.86 4.91
N PHE A 66 10.25 -14.86 5.79
CA PHE A 66 10.99 -14.85 7.05
C PHE A 66 10.67 -16.07 7.92
N ILE A 67 9.38 -16.44 8.04
CA ILE A 67 8.97 -17.62 8.83
C ILE A 67 9.51 -18.89 8.18
N VAL A 68 9.39 -19.03 6.86
CA VAL A 68 9.90 -20.20 6.12
C VAL A 68 11.41 -20.35 6.33
N ILE A 69 12.18 -19.28 6.14
CA ILE A 69 13.63 -19.27 6.36
C ILE A 69 13.95 -19.62 7.80
N ARG A 70 13.23 -19.05 8.79
CA ARG A 70 13.48 -19.35 10.20
C ARG A 70 13.22 -20.81 10.54
N VAL A 71 12.18 -21.41 10.00
CA VAL A 71 11.86 -22.84 10.20
C VAL A 71 12.88 -23.75 9.51
N ILE A 72 13.35 -23.39 8.31
CA ILE A 72 14.43 -24.12 7.62
C ILE A 72 15.74 -24.02 8.42
N ILE A 73 16.10 -22.82 8.87
CA ILE A 73 17.29 -22.59 9.69
C ILE A 73 17.17 -23.33 11.02
N SER A 74 16.01 -23.32 11.70
CA SER A 74 15.86 -24.08 12.96
C SER A 74 15.94 -25.59 12.75
N LYS A 75 15.53 -26.11 11.58
CA LYS A 75 15.79 -27.50 11.19
C LYS A 75 17.26 -27.77 10.87
N ASN A 76 18.03 -26.79 10.38
CA ASN A 76 19.48 -26.94 10.19
C ASN A 76 20.30 -26.60 11.45
N PHE A 77 19.71 -25.90 12.43
CA PHE A 77 20.22 -25.66 13.78
C PHE A 77 19.86 -26.82 14.72
N LEU A 78 19.78 -28.03 14.16
CA LEU A 78 19.57 -29.31 14.84
C LEU A 78 20.88 -29.79 15.53
N PHE A 79 21.45 -28.93 16.36
CA PHE A 79 22.34 -29.34 17.47
C PHE A 79 21.91 -28.67 18.79
N VAL A 80 20.63 -28.26 18.90
CA VAL A 80 20.02 -27.94 20.19
C VAL A 80 18.91 -28.97 20.44
N PRO A 81 19.02 -29.82 21.49
CA PRO A 81 18.12 -30.95 21.74
C PRO A 81 16.64 -30.61 21.93
N SER A 82 16.28 -29.33 22.08
CA SER A 82 14.89 -28.90 22.27
C SER A 82 14.00 -29.01 21.04
N PHE A 83 14.56 -29.26 19.84
CA PHE A 83 13.80 -29.56 18.63
C PHE A 83 13.80 -31.06 18.24
N ILE A 84 14.58 -31.91 18.93
CA ILE A 84 14.65 -33.37 18.67
C ILE A 84 13.63 -34.16 19.50
N PHE A 85 13.06 -33.59 20.57
CA PHE A 85 12.00 -34.27 21.32
C PHE A 85 10.60 -34.02 20.73
N ALA A 86 10.40 -34.46 19.48
CA ALA A 86 9.09 -34.82 18.96
C ALA A 86 9.10 -36.18 18.23
N GLY A 87 10.20 -36.94 18.33
CA GLY A 87 10.35 -38.26 17.72
C GLY A 87 10.41 -39.44 18.70
N GLU A 88 10.96 -39.26 19.90
CA GLU A 88 11.19 -40.40 20.82
C GLU A 88 10.43 -40.34 22.15
N ASN A 89 9.71 -39.24 22.46
CA ASN A 89 8.85 -39.14 23.64
C ASN A 89 7.39 -38.81 23.27
N ILE A 90 6.87 -39.41 22.21
CA ILE A 90 5.42 -39.37 21.90
C ILE A 90 4.71 -40.35 22.84
N SER A 91 4.53 -39.96 24.09
CA SER A 91 3.54 -40.62 24.97
C SER A 91 2.87 -39.71 25.98
N SER A 92 3.07 -38.38 25.94
CA SER A 92 2.50 -37.48 26.96
C SER A 92 1.66 -36.31 26.45
N TYR A 93 1.44 -36.16 25.13
CA TYR A 93 0.48 -35.18 24.60
C TYR A 93 -0.60 -35.84 23.75
N PRO A 94 -1.89 -35.51 23.96
CA PRO A 94 -2.98 -35.90 23.07
C PRO A 94 -2.63 -35.60 21.60
N PRO A 95 -2.95 -36.50 20.67
CA PRO A 95 -2.61 -36.35 19.25
C PRO A 95 -3.14 -35.06 18.63
N GLU A 96 -4.24 -34.48 19.15
CA GLU A 96 -4.75 -33.18 18.69
C GLU A 96 -3.78 -32.03 18.96
N ILE A 97 -3.05 -32.07 20.09
CA ILE A 97 -2.11 -31.02 20.50
C ILE A 97 -0.82 -31.09 19.68
N ALA A 98 -0.39 -32.30 19.30
CA ALA A 98 0.78 -32.50 18.44
C ALA A 98 0.59 -31.90 17.04
N ILE A 99 -0.63 -31.98 16.48
CA ILE A 99 -0.96 -31.38 15.17
C ILE A 99 -0.88 -29.85 15.22
N ILE A 100 -1.38 -29.23 16.29
CA ILE A 100 -1.38 -27.77 16.47
C ILE A 100 0.04 -27.21 16.62
N GLN A 101 0.97 -28.01 17.16
CA GLN A 101 2.38 -27.64 17.32
C GLN A 101 3.23 -27.90 16.07
N SER A 102 2.67 -28.53 15.03
CA SER A 102 3.38 -28.76 13.77
C SER A 102 3.69 -27.44 13.06
N PRO A 103 4.93 -27.22 12.59
CA PRO A 103 5.27 -26.05 11.77
C PRO A 103 4.35 -25.88 10.56
N PHE A 104 3.90 -26.99 9.95
CA PHE A 104 2.98 -26.96 8.81
C PHE A 104 1.59 -26.42 9.17
N PHE A 105 1.08 -26.71 10.37
CA PHE A 105 -0.18 -26.16 10.84
C PHE A 105 -0.06 -24.64 11.05
N ILE A 106 1.05 -24.18 11.64
CA ILE A 106 1.33 -22.74 11.83
C ILE A 106 1.41 -22.02 10.48
N PHE A 107 2.06 -22.62 9.48
CA PHE A 107 2.11 -22.07 8.12
C PHE A 107 0.72 -21.99 7.48
N GLY A 108 -0.06 -23.06 7.54
CA GLY A 108 -1.42 -23.10 7.03
C GLY A 108 -2.32 -22.04 7.69
N TYR A 109 -2.25 -21.93 9.02
CA TYR A 109 -3.01 -20.96 9.80
C TYR A 109 -2.69 -19.51 9.39
N LEU A 110 -1.41 -19.16 9.27
CA LEU A 110 -1.00 -17.82 8.84
C LEU A 110 -1.38 -17.52 7.39
N LEU A 111 -1.27 -18.50 6.49
CA LEU A 111 -1.72 -18.39 5.10
C LEU A 111 -3.21 -18.11 4.99
N VAL A 112 -4.03 -18.80 5.78
CA VAL A 112 -5.48 -18.59 5.83
C VAL A 112 -5.80 -17.17 6.30
N ILE A 113 -5.15 -16.71 7.38
CA ILE A 113 -5.32 -15.33 7.87
C ILE A 113 -4.94 -14.32 6.80
N PHE A 114 -3.76 -14.45 6.18
CA PHE A 114 -3.31 -13.54 5.13
C PHE A 114 -4.24 -13.55 3.92
N SER A 115 -4.78 -14.72 3.55
CA SER A 115 -5.73 -14.87 2.47
C SER A 115 -7.04 -14.12 2.74
N ILE A 116 -7.61 -14.26 3.94
CA ILE A 116 -8.82 -13.53 4.36
C ILE A 116 -8.60 -12.02 4.31
N PHE A 117 -7.49 -11.52 4.87
CA PHE A 117 -7.17 -10.10 4.85
C PHE A 117 -6.97 -9.56 3.43
N THR A 118 -6.31 -10.32 2.57
CA THR A 118 -6.08 -9.94 1.17
C THR A 118 -7.39 -9.92 0.39
N LEU A 119 -8.24 -10.93 0.57
CA LEU A 119 -9.55 -11.03 -0.08
C LEU A 119 -10.46 -9.88 0.34
N TYR A 120 -10.55 -9.58 1.64
CA TYR A 120 -11.32 -8.45 2.15
C TYR A 120 -10.91 -7.13 1.48
N ARG A 121 -9.60 -6.87 1.40
CA ARG A 121 -9.09 -5.63 0.82
C ARG A 121 -9.29 -5.57 -0.70
N TYR A 122 -9.14 -6.71 -1.37
CA TYR A 122 -9.44 -6.86 -2.79
C TYR A 122 -10.91 -6.53 -3.09
N ILE A 123 -11.86 -7.10 -2.33
CA ILE A 123 -13.30 -6.81 -2.48
C ILE A 123 -13.57 -5.32 -2.29
N ARG A 124 -12.98 -4.71 -1.26
CA ARG A 124 -13.11 -3.26 -1.01
C ARG A 124 -12.60 -2.42 -2.19
N LEU A 125 -11.43 -2.75 -2.72
CA LEU A 125 -10.82 -2.06 -3.86
C LEU A 125 -11.65 -2.24 -5.14
N TYR A 126 -12.14 -3.46 -5.38
CA TYR A 126 -13.02 -3.78 -6.50
C TYR A 126 -14.30 -2.95 -6.45
N ASN A 127 -14.95 -2.89 -5.28
CA ASN A 127 -16.14 -2.09 -5.07
C ASN A 127 -15.87 -0.58 -5.25
N LEU A 128 -14.71 -0.09 -4.81
CA LEU A 128 -14.32 1.31 -5.03
C LEU A 128 -14.16 1.61 -6.52
N LYS A 129 -13.41 0.76 -7.24
CA LYS A 129 -13.21 0.85 -8.69
C LYS A 129 -14.53 0.84 -9.44
N ARG A 130 -15.41 -0.12 -9.14
CA ARG A 130 -16.73 -0.24 -9.78
C ARG A 130 -17.57 1.02 -9.59
N ASN A 131 -17.58 1.59 -8.39
CA ASN A 131 -18.34 2.82 -8.10
C ASN A 131 -17.76 4.05 -8.79
N PHE A 132 -16.44 4.14 -8.98
CA PHE A 132 -15.80 5.28 -9.66
C PHE A 132 -15.89 5.24 -11.19
N MET A 133 -16.18 4.06 -11.76
CA MET A 133 -16.40 3.90 -13.21
C MET A 133 -17.76 4.42 -13.70
N ASP A 134 -18.71 4.61 -12.80
CA ASP A 134 -20.04 5.18 -13.08
C ASP A 134 -19.98 6.69 -12.78
N GLU A 135 -20.54 7.53 -13.65
CA GLU A 135 -20.35 8.99 -13.57
C GLU A 135 -21.06 9.58 -12.34
N GLU A 136 -22.35 9.28 -12.17
CA GLU A 136 -23.16 9.76 -11.04
C GLU A 136 -22.75 9.09 -9.72
N LYS A 137 -22.62 7.75 -9.72
CA LYS A 137 -22.20 7.03 -8.51
C LYS A 137 -20.77 7.40 -8.13
N GLY A 138 -19.91 7.68 -9.11
CA GLY A 138 -18.53 8.09 -8.91
C GLY A 138 -18.41 9.43 -8.20
N ILE A 139 -19.18 10.44 -8.63
CA ILE A 139 -19.21 11.75 -7.98
C ILE A 139 -19.78 11.63 -6.56
N LYS A 140 -20.88 10.90 -6.37
CA LYS A 140 -21.46 10.65 -5.04
C LYS A 140 -20.48 9.94 -4.12
N LYS A 141 -19.76 8.94 -4.63
CA LYS A 141 -18.75 8.20 -3.86
C LYS A 141 -17.53 9.05 -3.55
N LEU A 142 -17.09 9.91 -4.47
CA LEU A 142 -15.98 10.85 -4.26
C LEU A 142 -16.30 11.82 -3.13
N LYS A 143 -17.47 12.47 -3.18
CA LYS A 143 -17.99 13.34 -2.11
C LYS A 143 -18.07 12.62 -0.76
N LYS A 144 -18.61 11.39 -0.74
CA LYS A 144 -18.66 10.55 0.47
C LYS A 144 -17.28 10.16 0.98
N TYR A 145 -16.33 9.87 0.10
CA TYR A 145 -14.96 9.52 0.47
C TYR A 145 -14.27 10.72 1.12
N MET A 146 -14.43 11.91 0.57
CA MET A 146 -13.84 13.15 1.10
C MET A 146 -14.63 13.77 2.25
N LYS A 147 -15.87 13.33 2.49
CA LYS A 147 -16.82 13.92 3.45
C LYS A 147 -17.15 15.39 3.13
N THR A 148 -17.25 15.71 1.84
CA THR A 148 -17.55 17.06 1.33
C THR A 148 -18.89 17.08 0.58
N LYS A 149 -19.57 18.22 0.58
CA LYS A 149 -20.79 18.45 -0.23
C LYS A 149 -20.45 18.79 -1.69
N GLU A 150 -19.30 19.44 -1.89
CA GLU A 150 -18.78 19.85 -3.19
C GLU A 150 -17.73 18.87 -3.72
N ILE A 151 -17.43 18.99 -5.02
CA ILE A 151 -16.34 18.23 -5.63
C ILE A 151 -15.03 18.75 -5.02
N PRO A 152 -14.26 17.89 -4.33
CA PRO A 152 -13.03 18.28 -3.64
C PRO A 152 -12.00 18.81 -4.63
N LYS A 153 -11.06 19.65 -4.23
CA LYS A 153 -9.88 19.99 -5.05
C LYS A 153 -8.77 18.95 -4.81
N ILE A 154 -7.72 18.97 -5.64
CA ILE A 154 -6.55 18.08 -5.44
C ILE A 154 -5.88 18.37 -4.10
N GLU A 155 -5.75 19.65 -3.75
CA GLU A 155 -5.17 20.08 -2.47
C GLU A 155 -5.90 19.44 -1.29
N ASP A 156 -7.22 19.35 -1.35
CA ASP A 156 -8.04 18.70 -0.32
C ASP A 156 -7.75 17.19 -0.22
N ILE A 157 -7.54 16.54 -1.37
CA ILE A 157 -7.20 15.11 -1.46
C ILE A 157 -5.81 14.87 -0.87
N GLU A 158 -4.83 15.71 -1.21
CA GLU A 158 -3.47 15.61 -0.68
C GLU A 158 -3.43 15.88 0.82
N LYS A 159 -4.15 16.92 1.28
CA LYS A 159 -4.32 17.21 2.70
C LYS A 159 -4.92 16.02 3.43
N LYS A 160 -5.97 15.41 2.88
CA LYS A 160 -6.59 14.22 3.48
C LYS A 160 -5.61 13.04 3.54
N PHE A 161 -4.84 12.79 2.49
CA PHE A 161 -3.83 11.73 2.53
C PHE A 161 -2.76 11.98 3.59
N ASN A 162 -2.32 13.23 3.76
CA ASN A 162 -1.39 13.62 4.82
C ASN A 162 -2.00 13.45 6.22
N GLU A 163 -3.26 13.82 6.41
CA GLU A 163 -3.99 13.60 7.66
C GLU A 163 -4.15 12.11 7.99
N ASP A 164 -4.56 11.31 7.00
CA ASP A 164 -4.71 9.86 7.16
C ASP A 164 -3.37 9.20 7.48
N LYS A 165 -2.28 9.69 6.88
CA LYS A 165 -0.91 9.27 7.21
C LYS A 165 -0.53 9.64 8.63
N SER A 166 -0.80 10.88 9.07
CA SER A 166 -0.54 11.32 10.44
C SER A 166 -1.30 10.46 11.46
N LYS A 167 -2.59 10.20 11.21
CA LYS A 167 -3.42 9.29 12.02
C LYS A 167 -2.84 7.87 12.04
N ALA A 168 -2.37 7.37 10.90
CA ALA A 168 -1.75 6.06 10.81
C ALA A 168 -0.42 5.97 11.59
N LYS A 169 0.41 7.02 11.54
CA LYS A 169 1.62 7.15 12.37
C LYS A 169 1.29 7.13 13.86
N ARG A 170 0.29 7.90 14.31
CA ARG A 170 -0.16 7.89 15.72
C ARG A 170 -0.63 6.50 16.15
N LYS A 171 -1.44 5.81 15.32
CA LYS A 171 -1.88 4.43 15.59
C LYS A 171 -0.71 3.45 15.63
N PHE A 172 0.34 3.68 14.84
CA PHE A 172 1.54 2.85 14.84
C PHE A 172 2.31 2.96 16.17
N TYR A 173 2.49 4.16 16.72
CA TYR A 173 3.10 4.32 18.04
C TYR A 173 2.33 3.61 19.15
N ILE A 174 1.00 3.72 19.14
CA ILE A 174 0.15 2.99 20.09
C ILE A 174 0.33 1.47 19.91
N LEU A 175 0.50 1.00 18.68
CA LEU A 175 0.74 -0.41 18.40
C LEU A 175 2.12 -0.87 18.88
N ILE A 176 3.18 -0.05 18.74
CA ILE A 176 4.50 -0.36 19.32
C ILE A 176 4.36 -0.61 20.83
N ILE A 177 3.71 0.33 21.55
CA ILE A 177 3.50 0.20 23.00
C ILE A 177 2.76 -1.09 23.35
N ARG A 178 1.67 -1.39 22.62
CA ARG A 178 0.90 -2.64 22.82
C ARG A 178 1.75 -3.88 22.60
N VAL A 179 2.57 -3.90 21.54
CA VAL A 179 3.46 -5.04 21.23
C VAL A 179 4.51 -5.22 22.31
N VAL A 180 5.08 -4.14 22.84
CA VAL A 180 6.04 -4.21 23.95
C VAL A 180 5.39 -4.79 25.21
N ILE A 181 4.21 -4.30 25.59
CA ILE A 181 3.47 -4.80 26.77
C ILE A 181 3.11 -6.28 26.60
N LEU A 182 2.59 -6.68 25.42
CA LEU A 182 2.24 -8.07 25.14
C LEU A 182 3.46 -8.99 25.23
N ASN A 183 4.61 -8.60 24.67
CA ASN A 183 5.83 -9.38 24.77
C ASN A 183 6.32 -9.47 26.23
N PHE A 184 6.22 -8.39 27.02
CA PHE A 184 6.60 -8.40 28.43
C PHE A 184 5.71 -9.35 29.26
N VAL A 185 4.40 -9.29 29.06
CA VAL A 185 3.44 -10.20 29.71
C VAL A 185 3.71 -11.65 29.28
N LEU A 186 3.92 -11.90 27.99
CA LEU A 186 4.30 -13.24 27.52
C LEU A 186 5.58 -13.71 28.22
N TYR A 187 6.63 -12.90 28.24
CA TYR A 187 7.89 -13.24 28.90
C TYR A 187 7.69 -13.61 30.38
N TYR A 188 6.92 -12.81 31.12
CA TYR A 188 6.61 -13.07 32.53
C TYR A 188 5.84 -14.39 32.72
N VAL A 189 4.83 -14.65 31.88
CA VAL A 189 4.04 -15.89 31.95
C VAL A 189 4.90 -17.10 31.63
N PHE A 190 5.72 -17.04 30.58
CA PHE A 190 6.59 -18.15 30.20
C PHE A 190 7.67 -18.43 31.25
N THR A 191 8.24 -17.39 31.87
CA THR A 191 9.29 -17.54 32.88
C THR A 191 8.76 -18.16 34.18
N ASN A 192 7.54 -17.81 34.59
CA ASN A 192 7.01 -18.20 35.92
C ASN A 192 6.02 -19.38 35.89
N PHE A 193 5.33 -19.63 34.76
CA PHE A 193 4.24 -20.61 34.71
C PHE A 193 4.44 -21.74 33.71
N ILE A 194 5.30 -21.57 32.70
CA ILE A 194 5.49 -22.54 31.62
C ILE A 194 6.95 -22.99 31.61
N SER A 195 7.31 -23.86 32.56
CA SER A 195 8.64 -24.48 32.63
C SER A 195 9.09 -25.01 31.26
N ASN A 196 10.18 -24.45 30.73
CA ASN A 196 10.94 -24.90 29.55
C ASN A 196 10.35 -24.77 28.14
N SER A 197 9.16 -24.19 27.92
CA SER A 197 8.65 -23.95 26.55
C SER A 197 9.00 -22.55 25.99
N PHE A 198 10.29 -22.19 25.99
CA PHE A 198 10.80 -20.92 25.41
C PHE A 198 10.67 -20.82 23.88
N LEU A 199 10.30 -21.92 23.21
CA LEU A 199 10.20 -22.01 21.76
C LEU A 199 9.19 -21.03 21.16
N PHE A 200 8.01 -20.92 21.77
CA PHE A 200 6.97 -20.00 21.28
C PHE A 200 7.40 -18.54 21.44
N PHE A 201 8.02 -18.18 22.55
CA PHE A 201 8.52 -16.81 22.77
C PHE A 201 9.62 -16.44 21.76
N ASN A 202 10.53 -17.37 21.46
CA ASN A 202 11.60 -17.18 20.48
C ASN A 202 11.10 -17.01 19.03
N ILE A 203 9.87 -17.42 18.72
CA ILE A 203 9.24 -17.20 17.41
C ILE A 203 8.42 -15.91 17.42
N ILE A 204 7.63 -15.70 18.47
CA ILE A 204 6.71 -14.56 18.60
C ILE A 204 7.46 -13.24 18.70
N LEU A 205 8.57 -13.20 19.45
CA LEU A 205 9.32 -11.96 19.67
C LEU A 205 9.97 -11.43 18.38
N PRO A 206 10.76 -12.21 17.62
CA PRO A 206 11.26 -11.78 16.32
C PRO A 206 10.13 -11.44 15.35
N PHE A 207 9.04 -12.21 15.34
CA PHE A 207 7.88 -11.93 14.49
C PHE A 207 7.25 -10.57 14.80
N SER A 208 7.10 -10.25 16.07
CA SER A 208 6.52 -8.97 16.51
C SER A 208 7.42 -7.78 16.14
N ILE A 209 8.74 -7.92 16.33
CA ILE A 209 9.74 -6.90 15.94
C ILE A 209 9.75 -6.72 14.42
N LEU A 210 9.79 -7.82 13.66
CA LEU A 210 9.80 -7.80 12.20
C LEU A 210 8.54 -7.11 11.67
N THR A 211 7.38 -7.43 12.23
CA THR A 211 6.11 -6.79 11.89
C THR A 211 6.15 -5.27 12.15
N LEU A 212 6.77 -4.82 13.25
CA LEU A 212 6.95 -3.41 13.54
C LEU A 212 7.90 -2.72 12.56
N VAL A 213 9.06 -3.31 12.28
CA VAL A 213 10.07 -2.79 11.33
C VAL A 213 9.48 -2.66 9.94
N TYR A 214 8.81 -3.70 9.44
CA TYR A 214 8.18 -3.65 8.13
C TYR A 214 7.05 -2.62 8.08
N ARG A 215 6.21 -2.54 9.12
CA ARG A 215 5.13 -1.55 9.15
C ARG A 215 5.64 -0.12 9.26
N TYR A 216 6.78 0.10 9.93
CA TYR A 216 7.50 1.37 9.93
C TYR A 216 7.97 1.74 8.52
N LEU A 217 8.66 0.83 7.82
CA LEU A 217 9.09 1.06 6.44
C LEU A 217 7.90 1.43 5.54
N LEU A 218 6.76 0.77 5.71
CA LEU A 218 5.56 1.11 4.94
C LEU A 218 5.01 2.49 5.27
N LEU A 219 4.79 2.81 6.55
CA LEU A 219 4.15 4.07 6.94
C LEU A 219 5.02 5.30 6.68
N PHE A 220 6.33 5.13 6.73
CA PHE A 220 7.27 6.25 6.64
C PHE A 220 7.96 6.34 5.27
N HIS A 221 8.17 5.22 4.56
CA HIS A 221 8.99 5.17 3.33
C HIS A 221 8.25 4.71 2.07
N SER A 222 7.03 4.14 2.16
CA SER A 222 6.34 3.61 0.97
C SER A 222 5.71 4.66 0.05
N ASP A 223 5.58 5.91 0.50
CA ASP A 223 4.77 6.93 -0.20
C ASP A 223 5.35 7.42 -1.53
N LYS A 224 6.65 7.25 -1.81
CA LYS A 224 7.24 7.72 -3.08
C LYS A 224 8.30 6.80 -3.68
N LYS A 225 9.06 6.06 -2.85
CA LYS A 225 10.18 5.25 -3.34
C LYS A 225 9.81 3.87 -3.86
N PHE A 226 8.64 3.33 -3.50
CA PHE A 226 8.38 1.90 -3.77
C PHE A 226 7.93 1.61 -5.22
N LEU A 227 7.00 2.39 -5.76
CA LEU A 227 6.55 2.26 -7.17
C LEU A 227 7.03 3.41 -8.05
N GLY A 228 7.51 4.51 -7.46
CA GLY A 228 7.94 5.71 -8.17
C GLY A 228 6.78 6.57 -8.70
N ASP A 229 7.12 7.82 -9.05
CA ASP A 229 6.17 8.80 -9.56
C ASP A 229 5.72 8.47 -10.99
N ASP A 230 6.58 7.84 -11.79
CA ASP A 230 6.27 7.47 -13.18
C ASP A 230 5.19 6.40 -13.27
N TRP A 231 5.25 5.40 -12.38
CA TRP A 231 4.20 4.39 -12.25
C TRP A 231 2.87 5.02 -11.88
N GLU A 232 2.89 6.00 -10.96
CA GLU A 232 1.70 6.69 -10.51
C GLU A 232 1.06 7.48 -11.65
N LYS A 233 1.85 8.32 -12.33
CA LYS A 233 1.40 9.13 -13.47
C LYS A 233 0.83 8.25 -14.59
N LYS A 234 1.51 7.15 -14.91
CA LYS A 234 1.05 6.17 -15.91
C LYS A 234 -0.30 5.59 -15.52
N LYS A 235 -0.46 5.14 -14.28
CA LYS A 235 -1.73 4.55 -13.81
C LYS A 235 -2.86 5.56 -13.75
N ILE A 236 -2.61 6.80 -13.34
CA ILE A 236 -3.64 7.85 -13.35
C ILE A 236 -4.11 8.08 -14.79
N LYS A 237 -3.20 8.17 -15.77
CA LYS A 237 -3.54 8.31 -17.18
C LYS A 237 -4.40 7.15 -17.70
N ASP A 238 -4.02 5.90 -17.36
CA ASP A 238 -4.79 4.71 -17.75
C ASP A 238 -6.23 4.75 -17.22
N TYR A 239 -6.42 5.16 -15.95
CA TYR A 239 -7.74 5.23 -15.34
C TYR A 239 -8.58 6.38 -15.90
N MET A 240 -7.96 7.53 -16.16
CA MET A 240 -8.66 8.65 -16.82
C MET A 240 -9.17 8.28 -18.20
N LEU A 241 -8.36 7.60 -19.02
CA LEU A 241 -8.80 7.10 -20.32
C LEU A 241 -9.99 6.15 -20.16
N LYS A 242 -9.94 5.23 -19.20
CA LYS A 242 -11.04 4.30 -18.92
C LYS A 242 -12.33 4.97 -18.44
N PHE A 243 -12.23 6.06 -17.68
CA PHE A 243 -13.40 6.83 -17.26
C PHE A 243 -14.03 7.59 -18.43
N ASN A 244 -13.21 8.07 -19.37
CA ASN A 244 -13.70 8.80 -20.54
C ASN A 244 -14.30 7.89 -21.61
N LEU A 245 -13.80 6.66 -21.77
CA LEU A 245 -14.31 5.66 -22.72
C LEU A 245 -15.65 5.03 -22.32
N LYS A 246 -16.13 5.30 -21.09
CA LYS A 246 -17.33 4.69 -20.52
C LYS A 246 -18.48 5.68 -20.30
N ARG A 247 -18.30 6.93 -20.77
CA ARG A 247 -19.37 7.89 -21.02
C ARG A 247 -20.17 7.45 -22.24
#